data_AF-A0A7W6PAZ0-F1
#
_entry.id   AF-A0A7W6PAZ0-F1
#
_cell.length_a   1.000
_cell.length_b   1.000
_cell.length_c   1.000
_cell.angle_alpha   90.00
_cell.angle_beta   90.00
_cell.angle_gamma   90.00
#
_symmetry.space_group_name_H-M   'P 1'
#
loop_
_entity.id
_entity.type
_entity.pdbx_description
1 polymer ?
#
loop_
_entity_poly.entity_id
_entity_poly.type
_entity_poly.pdbx_seq_one_letter_code
_entity_poly.pdbx_strand_id
1 'polypeptide(L)'
;MAASNDIERVTRNGLLASFPVKAATLIYGGTQVALTAAGLAVKPDHADAVAVVGWARERADNSLGGDGATRVDVSKEMLRITLAGADASNIGDPVYVADDDTYQLTNGSGELQAGTVGIVDASGVWLKAL
;
A
#
# COMPACT_ATOMS: atom_id res chain seq x y z
N MET A 1 27.49 -17.65 -14.55
CA MET A 1 27.48 -16.34 -15.23
C MET A 1 28.51 -15.46 -14.53
N ALA A 2 29.58 -15.07 -15.21
CA ALA A 2 30.59 -14.17 -14.65
C ALA A 2 30.17 -12.71 -14.93
N ALA A 3 30.07 -11.89 -13.89
CA ALA A 3 29.83 -10.46 -14.05
C ALA A 3 31.05 -9.84 -14.77
N SER A 4 30.82 -9.24 -15.94
CA SER A 4 31.89 -8.76 -16.81
C SER A 4 32.14 -7.25 -16.75
N ASN A 5 31.27 -6.49 -16.06
CA ASN A 5 31.41 -5.06 -15.83
C ASN A 5 30.70 -4.67 -14.53
N ASP A 6 31.16 -3.59 -13.90
CA ASP A 6 30.44 -2.90 -12.82
C ASP A 6 29.12 -2.34 -13.35
N ILE A 7 28.05 -2.53 -12.59
CA ILE A 7 26.71 -2.01 -12.94
C ILE A 7 26.45 -0.80 -12.05
N GLU A 8 26.48 0.39 -12.64
CA GLU A 8 26.05 1.60 -11.95
C GLU A 8 24.53 1.54 -11.69
N ARG A 9 24.15 1.54 -10.42
CA ARG A 9 22.75 1.50 -9.99
C ARG A 9 22.33 2.88 -9.50
N VAL A 10 21.28 3.43 -10.11
CA VAL A 10 20.59 4.62 -9.57
C VAL A 10 19.56 4.14 -8.55
N THR A 11 19.72 4.56 -7.30
CA THR A 11 18.77 4.25 -6.21
C THR A 11 17.88 5.46 -5.95
N ARG A 12 16.58 5.23 -5.79
CA ARG A 12 15.65 6.23 -5.28
C ARG A 12 15.18 5.83 -3.89
N ASN A 13 15.02 6.81 -3.00
CA ASN A 13 14.34 6.57 -1.73
C ASN A 13 12.87 6.21 -2.05
N GLY A 14 12.54 4.92 -1.96
CA GLY A 14 11.22 4.38 -2.32
C GLY A 14 10.14 4.62 -1.27
N LEU A 15 10.46 5.34 -0.19
CA LEU A 15 9.54 5.62 0.91
C LEU A 15 8.42 6.58 0.52
N LEU A 16 8.61 7.41 -0.51
CA LEU A 16 7.62 8.37 -0.99
C LEU A 16 7.46 8.26 -2.50
N ALA A 17 6.23 8.03 -2.93
CA ALA A 17 5.89 7.93 -4.34
C ALA A 17 4.58 8.65 -4.62
N SER A 18 4.54 9.40 -5.73
CA SER A 18 3.36 10.13 -6.15
C SER A 18 2.71 9.41 -7.32
N PHE A 19 1.44 9.02 -7.17
CA PHE A 19 0.71 8.25 -8.18
C PHE A 19 -0.49 9.03 -8.73
N PRO A 20 -0.78 8.93 -10.05
CA PRO A 20 -1.97 9.53 -10.64
C PRO A 20 -3.23 8.84 -10.11
N VAL A 21 -4.23 9.59 -9.65
CA VAL A 21 -5.49 9.04 -9.13
C VAL A 21 -6.43 8.72 -10.30
N LYS A 22 -7.16 7.61 -10.21
CA LYS A 22 -8.19 7.25 -11.21
C LYS A 22 -9.30 8.31 -11.26
N ALA A 23 -9.96 8.45 -12.40
CA ALA A 23 -11.13 9.34 -12.55
C ALA A 23 -12.23 9.00 -11.53
N ALA A 24 -13.03 10.00 -11.16
CA ALA A 24 -14.16 9.87 -10.25
C ALA A 24 -13.84 9.19 -8.90
N THR A 25 -12.58 9.29 -8.44
CA THR A 25 -12.10 8.59 -7.24
C THR A 25 -11.69 9.59 -6.16
N LEU A 26 -12.02 9.28 -4.92
CA LEU A 26 -11.61 10.03 -3.73
C LEU A 26 -10.80 9.12 -2.81
N ILE A 27 -9.59 9.55 -2.49
CA ILE A 27 -8.69 8.89 -1.55
C ILE A 27 -8.53 9.80 -0.33
N TYR A 28 -8.77 9.25 0.86
CA TYR A 28 -8.61 10.00 2.11
C TYR A 28 -7.17 9.89 2.61
N GLY A 29 -6.68 10.92 3.30
CA GLY A 29 -5.39 10.84 3.96
C GLY A 29 -5.42 9.78 5.07
N GLY A 30 -4.37 8.95 5.13
CA GLY A 30 -4.22 7.86 6.09
C GLY A 30 -4.78 6.51 5.62
N THR A 31 -5.56 6.46 4.54
CA THR A 31 -6.07 5.18 4.01
C THR A 31 -5.03 4.49 3.15
N GLN A 32 -5.15 3.17 2.99
CA GLN A 32 -4.32 2.44 2.04
C GLN A 32 -4.64 2.83 0.60
N VAL A 33 -3.62 2.75 -0.24
CA VAL A 33 -3.68 3.02 -1.67
C VAL A 33 -3.24 1.78 -2.41
N ALA A 34 -4.10 1.36 -3.34
CA ALA A 34 -3.78 0.34 -4.32
C ALA A 34 -3.62 0.95 -5.71
N LEU A 35 -2.92 0.24 -6.57
CA LEU A 35 -2.76 0.58 -7.98
C LEU A 35 -3.56 -0.38 -8.86
N THR A 36 -4.15 0.16 -9.91
CA THR A 36 -4.70 -0.62 -11.01
C THR A 36 -3.61 -1.11 -11.95
N ALA A 37 -3.94 -2.00 -12.89
CA ALA A 37 -3.03 -2.44 -13.96
C ALA A 37 -2.52 -1.27 -14.84
N ALA A 38 -3.26 -0.15 -14.88
CA ALA A 38 -2.86 1.07 -15.57
C ALA A 38 -1.94 1.98 -14.74
N GLY A 39 -1.61 1.59 -13.51
CA GLY A 39 -0.80 2.40 -12.58
C GLY A 39 -1.56 3.59 -11.96
N LEU A 40 -2.89 3.52 -11.94
CA LEU A 40 -3.73 4.55 -11.32
C LEU A 40 -4.03 4.20 -9.87
N ALA A 41 -3.92 5.19 -8.98
CA ALA A 41 -4.24 5.06 -7.57
C ALA A 41 -5.75 4.97 -7.35
N VAL A 42 -6.14 3.94 -6.60
CA VAL A 42 -7.50 3.59 -6.21
C VAL A 42 -7.51 3.12 -4.76
N LYS A 43 -8.72 2.98 -4.20
CA LYS A 43 -8.92 2.31 -2.92
C LYS A 43 -8.59 0.82 -3.03
N PRO A 44 -8.14 0.17 -1.95
CA PRO A 44 -7.78 -1.25 -1.96
C PRO A 44 -8.95 -2.20 -2.31
N ASP A 45 -10.18 -1.82 -1.98
CA ASP A 45 -11.40 -2.58 -2.31
C ASP A 45 -11.86 -2.43 -3.78
N HIS A 46 -11.22 -1.55 -4.55
CA HIS A 46 -11.63 -1.30 -5.93
C HIS A 46 -11.42 -2.56 -6.79
N ALA A 47 -12.42 -2.97 -7.59
CA ALA A 47 -12.36 -4.20 -8.40
C ALA A 47 -11.11 -4.31 -9.32
N ASP A 48 -10.68 -3.19 -9.91
CA ASP A 48 -9.46 -3.12 -10.73
C ASP A 48 -8.13 -3.04 -9.94
N ALA A 49 -8.15 -3.09 -8.61
CA ALA A 49 -6.94 -2.99 -7.79
C ALA A 49 -6.10 -4.27 -7.94
N VAL A 50 -4.81 -4.10 -8.24
CA VAL A 50 -3.87 -5.20 -8.51
C VAL A 50 -2.85 -5.36 -7.39
N ALA A 51 -2.39 -4.25 -6.81
CA ALA A 51 -1.39 -4.28 -5.75
C ALA A 51 -1.54 -3.07 -4.82
N VAL A 52 -1.44 -3.31 -3.52
CA VAL A 52 -1.31 -2.24 -2.52
C VAL A 52 0.12 -1.69 -2.57
N VAL A 53 0.24 -0.36 -2.58
CA VAL A 53 1.54 0.31 -2.65
C VAL A 53 1.93 1.06 -1.39
N GLY A 54 1.01 1.29 -0.45
CA GLY A 54 1.27 2.01 0.79
C GLY A 54 0.03 2.75 1.25
N TRP A 55 0.22 3.88 1.94
CA TRP A 55 -0.89 4.73 2.41
C TRP A 55 -0.77 6.17 1.91
N ALA A 56 -1.93 6.81 1.73
CA ALA A 56 -2.00 8.21 1.32
C ALA A 56 -1.56 9.12 2.48
N ARG A 57 -0.68 10.08 2.22
CA ARG A 57 -0.31 11.12 3.20
C ARG A 57 -1.37 12.21 3.32
N GLU A 58 -2.05 12.49 2.22
CA GLU A 58 -3.06 13.55 2.14
C GLU A 58 -4.30 13.09 1.38
N ARG A 59 -5.38 13.83 1.56
CA ARG A 59 -6.61 13.61 0.80
C ARG A 59 -6.38 14.02 -0.65
N ALA A 60 -6.61 13.09 -1.57
CA ALA A 60 -6.59 13.36 -3.00
C ALA A 60 -8.00 13.19 -3.58
N ASP A 61 -8.58 14.30 -4.01
CA ASP A 61 -9.91 14.34 -4.63
C ASP A 61 -9.78 14.44 -6.14
N ASN A 62 -10.18 13.38 -6.84
CA ASN A 62 -10.31 13.35 -8.30
C ASN A 62 -11.75 13.02 -8.71
N SER A 63 -12.74 13.36 -7.88
CA SER A 63 -14.15 13.03 -8.10
C SER A 63 -14.73 13.67 -9.37
N LEU A 64 -14.20 14.83 -9.78
CA LEU A 64 -14.65 15.60 -10.95
C LEU A 64 -13.65 15.61 -12.12
N GLY A 65 -12.51 14.92 -11.97
CA GLY A 65 -11.41 14.93 -12.94
C GLY A 65 -11.29 13.63 -13.74
N GLY A 66 -10.57 13.71 -14.86
CA GLY A 66 -10.15 12.54 -15.63
C GLY A 66 -8.98 11.80 -14.96
N ASP A 67 -8.57 10.68 -15.54
CA ASP A 67 -7.46 9.88 -15.02
C ASP A 67 -6.18 10.71 -14.90
N GLY A 68 -5.60 10.75 -13.70
CA GLY A 68 -4.36 11.45 -13.41
C GLY A 68 -4.44 12.97 -13.36
N ALA A 69 -5.65 13.56 -13.33
CA ALA A 69 -5.82 15.00 -13.11
C ALA A 69 -5.34 15.43 -11.71
N THR A 70 -5.49 14.56 -10.72
CA THR A 70 -4.93 14.72 -9.36
C THR A 70 -3.92 13.61 -9.09
N ARG A 71 -2.90 13.90 -8.28
CA ARG A 71 -1.92 12.93 -7.78
C ARG A 71 -2.06 12.75 -6.28
N VAL A 72 -1.81 11.54 -5.80
CA VAL A 72 -1.76 11.22 -4.37
C VAL A 72 -0.33 10.88 -3.99
N ASP A 73 0.16 11.50 -2.91
CA ASP A 73 1.44 11.15 -2.31
C ASP A 73 1.25 9.96 -1.36
N VAL A 74 1.90 8.85 -1.71
CA VAL A 74 1.88 7.59 -0.99
C VAL A 74 3.18 7.43 -0.21
N SER A 75 3.06 7.10 1.07
CA SER A 75 4.18 6.66 1.89
C SER A 75 4.23 5.13 1.96
N LYS A 76 5.46 4.59 1.85
CA LYS A 76 5.81 3.18 2.02
C LYS A 76 6.56 2.92 3.32
N GLU A 77 6.44 3.79 4.31
CA GLU A 77 7.08 3.60 5.60
C GLU A 77 6.47 2.37 6.33
N MET A 78 6.69 2.23 7.64
CA MET A 78 5.93 1.26 8.44
C MET A 78 4.66 1.91 9.02
N LEU A 79 3.49 1.35 8.75
CA LEU A 79 2.21 1.83 9.26
C LEU A 79 1.82 1.01 10.47
N ARG A 80 1.47 1.66 11.57
CA ARG A 80 0.86 0.95 12.69
C ARG A 80 -0.60 0.65 12.36
N ILE A 81 -0.95 -0.62 12.39
CA ILE A 81 -2.28 -1.14 12.11
C ILE A 81 -2.85 -1.83 13.36
N THR A 82 -4.18 -1.85 13.45
CA THR A 82 -4.89 -2.64 14.46
C THR A 82 -5.21 -3.99 13.85
N LEU A 83 -4.55 -5.04 14.32
CA LEU A 83 -4.74 -6.41 13.85
C LEU A 83 -5.06 -7.29 15.06
N ALA A 84 -6.28 -7.83 15.10
CA ALA A 84 -6.73 -8.66 16.20
C ALA A 84 -6.08 -10.06 16.12
N GLY A 85 -5.47 -10.51 17.21
CA GLY A 85 -4.88 -11.86 17.30
C GLY A 85 -3.52 -12.03 16.59
N ALA A 86 -2.85 -10.92 16.26
CA ALA A 86 -1.49 -10.94 15.76
C ALA A 86 -0.50 -10.78 16.90
N ASP A 87 0.47 -11.69 16.97
CA ASP A 87 1.51 -11.71 17.98
C ASP A 87 2.89 -11.61 17.32
N ALA A 88 3.95 -11.47 18.13
CA ALA A 88 5.33 -11.40 17.65
C ALA A 88 5.76 -12.64 16.81
N SER A 89 5.02 -13.75 16.88
CA SER A 89 5.22 -14.92 16.03
C SER A 89 4.86 -14.69 14.56
N ASN A 90 4.02 -13.69 14.27
CA ASN A 90 3.58 -13.37 12.90
C ASN A 90 4.51 -12.40 12.18
N ILE A 91 5.65 -12.04 12.77
CA ILE A 91 6.63 -11.18 12.10
C ILE A 91 7.12 -11.88 10.81
N GLY A 92 6.89 -11.21 9.68
CA GLY A 92 7.16 -11.75 8.34
C GLY A 92 5.94 -12.33 7.62
N ASP A 93 4.80 -12.54 8.30
CA ASP A 93 3.59 -13.04 7.66
C ASP A 93 2.95 -11.97 6.76
N PRO A 94 2.33 -12.40 5.64
CA PRO A 94 1.57 -11.50 4.78
C PRO A 94 0.31 -11.03 5.50
N VAL A 95 0.02 -9.74 5.39
CA VAL A 95 -1.23 -9.14 5.87
C VAL A 95 -2.04 -8.71 4.66
N TYR A 96 -3.33 -9.02 4.69
CA TYR A 96 -4.29 -8.71 3.64
C TYR A 96 -5.22 -7.57 4.10
N VAL A 97 -5.57 -6.69 3.18
CA VAL A 97 -6.52 -5.59 3.42
C VAL A 97 -7.90 -6.01 2.96
N ALA A 98 -8.86 -6.03 3.89
CA ALA A 98 -10.27 -6.30 3.58
C ALA A 98 -11.05 -5.00 3.30
N ASP A 99 -10.69 -3.90 3.97
CA ASP A 99 -11.36 -2.61 3.87
C ASP A 99 -10.38 -1.46 4.21
N ASP A 100 -10.84 -0.20 4.19
CA ASP A 100 -10.00 1.00 4.38
C ASP A 100 -9.20 1.00 5.72
N ASP A 101 -9.71 0.34 6.77
CA ASP A 101 -9.04 0.17 8.08
C ASP A 101 -9.03 -1.28 8.60
N THR A 102 -9.57 -2.24 7.83
CA THR A 102 -9.69 -3.63 8.28
C THR A 102 -8.60 -4.52 7.69
N TYR A 103 -7.81 -5.13 8.56
CA TYR A 103 -6.69 -6.01 8.22
C TYR A 103 -6.91 -7.43 8.72
N GLN A 104 -6.38 -8.40 7.99
CA GLN A 104 -6.47 -9.82 8.34
C GLN A 104 -5.23 -10.60 7.91
N LEU A 105 -4.92 -11.66 8.66
CA LEU A 105 -3.79 -12.56 8.40
C LEU A 105 -4.08 -13.62 7.34
N THR A 106 -5.36 -13.92 7.11
CA THR A 106 -5.79 -14.95 6.16
C THR A 106 -6.45 -14.32 4.95
N ASN A 107 -6.13 -14.83 3.76
CA ASN A 107 -6.84 -14.50 2.54
C ASN A 107 -8.15 -15.28 2.50
N GLY A 108 -9.28 -14.62 2.76
CA GLY A 108 -10.59 -15.27 2.84
C GLY A 108 -11.37 -15.25 1.52
N SER A 109 -11.11 -14.29 0.65
CA SER A 109 -11.92 -13.96 -0.53
C SER A 109 -11.12 -13.34 -1.70
N GLY A 110 -9.79 -13.49 -1.72
CA GLY A 110 -8.95 -12.92 -2.79
C GLY A 110 -8.46 -11.49 -2.49
N GLU A 111 -8.41 -11.11 -1.22
CA GLU A 111 -8.00 -9.79 -0.77
C GLU A 111 -6.55 -9.48 -1.16
N LEU A 112 -6.27 -8.21 -1.44
CA LEU A 112 -4.93 -7.77 -1.80
C LEU A 112 -4.00 -7.83 -0.60
N GLN A 113 -2.78 -8.27 -0.83
CA GLN A 113 -1.74 -8.20 0.18
C GLN A 113 -1.38 -6.73 0.41
N ALA A 114 -1.64 -6.24 1.62
CA ALA A 114 -1.28 -4.90 2.06
C ALA A 114 0.22 -4.75 2.31
N GLY A 115 0.84 -5.83 2.80
CA GLY A 115 2.24 -5.84 3.14
C GLY A 115 2.63 -7.07 3.95
N THR A 116 3.65 -6.90 4.77
CA THR A 116 4.14 -7.93 5.71
C THR A 116 4.24 -7.35 7.11
N VAL A 117 4.05 -8.17 8.14
CA VAL A 117 4.27 -7.74 9.52
C VAL A 117 5.75 -7.48 9.74
N GLY A 118 6.12 -6.24 10.07
CA GLY A 118 7.50 -5.85 10.32
C GLY A 118 7.91 -5.99 11.79
N ILE A 119 7.19 -5.29 12.68
CA ILE A 119 7.47 -5.26 14.12
C ILE A 119 6.12 -5.33 14.84
N VAL A 120 6.09 -6.04 15.97
CA VAL A 120 4.98 -6.00 16.91
C VAL A 120 5.50 -5.36 18.19
N ASP A 121 4.86 -4.29 18.63
CA ASP A 121 5.16 -3.62 19.90
C ASP A 121 3.94 -3.61 20.82
N ALA A 122 4.11 -3.15 22.06
CA ALA A 122 3.03 -3.13 23.06
C ALA A 122 1.80 -2.31 22.61
N SER A 123 1.99 -1.41 21.66
CA SER A 123 0.96 -0.53 21.14
C SER A 123 0.27 -1.13 19.90
N GLY A 124 0.86 -2.09 19.19
CA GLY A 124 0.20 -2.76 18.07
C GLY A 124 1.16 -3.39 17.06
N VAL A 125 0.65 -3.64 15.87
CA VAL A 125 1.37 -4.28 14.77
C VAL A 125 1.79 -3.22 13.77
N TRP A 126 3.05 -3.22 13.38
CA TRP A 126 3.55 -2.37 12.32
C TRP A 126 3.65 -3.16 11.02
N LEU A 127 2.91 -2.71 10.03
CA LEU A 127 2.89 -3.25 8.68
C LEU A 127 3.93 -2.55 7.82
N LYS A 128 4.76 -3.35 7.17
CA LYS A 128 5.70 -2.90 6.15
C LYS A 128 5.02 -3.03 4.78
N ALA A 129 4.91 -1.91 4.07
CA ALA A 129 4.40 -1.88 2.70
C ALA A 129 5.27 -2.72 1.74
N LEU A 130 4.64 -3.25 0.69
CA LEU A 130 5.26 -4.07 -0.36
C LEU A 130 6.23 -3.30 -1.27
#